data_AF-A0A843E1G9-F1
#
_entry.id   AF-A0A843E1G9-F1
#
_cell.length_a   1.000
_cell.length_b   1.000
_cell.length_c   1.000
_cell.angle_alpha   90.00
_cell.angle_beta   90.00
_cell.angle_gamma   90.00
#
_symmetry.space_group_name_H-M   'P 1'
#
loop_
_entity.id
_entity.type
_entity.pdbx_description
1 polymer ?
#
loop_
_entity_poly.entity_id
_entity_poly.type
_entity_poly.pdbx_seq_one_letter_code
_entity_poly.pdbx_strand_id
1 'polypeptide(L)'
;MKQEEPDRIIKCPFCGRSFCDDRAEEICRADRMCMVCGHTWRSRGNSIPRRCPLCRSTEWNVSRRQEVSCVKCGHKWIPRGGSRPYMCPKCKSTDWRGVLSKPRKIYSEEDLQHAVALYSEGKGCVEAAAETGVPLEIIVLRIRDISKDPIRMGPARR
;
A
#
# COMPACT_ATOMS: atom_id res chain seq x y z
N MET A 1 26.00 -37.84 9.35
CA MET A 1 24.65 -37.31 9.60
C MET A 1 24.67 -35.85 9.19
N LYS A 2 24.14 -35.50 8.01
CA LYS A 2 24.05 -34.11 7.57
C LYS A 2 22.70 -33.57 8.07
N GLN A 3 22.76 -32.55 8.92
CA GLN A 3 21.58 -31.86 9.43
C GLN A 3 21.02 -31.00 8.30
N GLU A 4 19.76 -31.24 7.92
CA GLU A 4 18.98 -30.36 7.05
C GLU A 4 18.55 -29.14 7.89
N GLU A 5 19.05 -27.96 7.54
CA GLU A 5 18.60 -26.68 8.10
C GLU A 5 17.17 -26.40 7.59
N PRO A 6 16.21 -26.04 8.48
CA PRO A 6 14.83 -25.87 8.07
C PRO A 6 14.68 -24.58 7.26
N ASP A 7 14.15 -24.71 6.05
CA ASP A 7 13.75 -23.61 5.18
C ASP A 7 13.04 -22.53 6.01
N ARG A 8 13.62 -21.31 6.04
CA ARG A 8 13.09 -20.20 6.82
C ARG A 8 11.76 -19.74 6.21
N ILE A 9 10.67 -20.24 6.78
CA ILE A 9 9.31 -19.82 6.46
C ILE A 9 9.05 -18.43 7.02
N ILE A 10 8.99 -17.42 6.15
CA ILE A 10 8.61 -16.04 6.46
C ILE A 10 7.09 -15.92 6.42
N LYS A 11 6.48 -15.37 7.48
CA LYS A 11 5.03 -15.13 7.53
C LYS A 11 4.70 -13.67 7.28
N CYS A 12 3.73 -13.39 6.41
CA CYS A 12 3.24 -12.04 6.19
C CYS A 12 2.51 -11.52 7.45
N PRO A 13 2.93 -10.39 8.03
CA PRO A 13 2.34 -9.87 9.26
C PRO A 13 0.91 -9.31 9.09
N PHE A 14 0.42 -9.16 7.85
CA PHE A 14 -0.90 -8.61 7.57
C PHE A 14 -1.97 -9.67 7.26
N CYS A 15 -1.58 -10.86 6.78
CA CYS A 15 -2.53 -11.91 6.40
C CYS A 15 -2.14 -13.32 6.88
N GLY A 16 -1.00 -13.47 7.55
CA GLY A 16 -0.55 -14.73 8.16
C GLY A 16 -0.08 -15.82 7.19
N ARG A 17 -0.05 -15.55 5.88
CA ARG A 17 0.45 -16.53 4.89
C ARG A 17 1.96 -16.70 5.02
N SER A 18 2.38 -17.95 4.92
CA SER A 18 3.78 -18.41 4.92
C SER A 18 4.39 -18.36 3.52
N PHE A 19 5.63 -17.90 3.42
CA PHE A 19 6.43 -17.81 2.20
C PHE A 19 7.84 -18.36 2.49
N CYS A 20 8.42 -19.12 1.58
CA CYS A 20 9.85 -19.44 1.59
C CYS A 20 10.64 -18.26 0.97
N ASP A 21 11.78 -17.90 1.57
CA ASP A 21 12.69 -16.86 1.05
C ASP A 21 13.54 -17.41 -0.10
N ASP A 22 13.01 -17.38 -1.32
CA ASP A 22 13.71 -17.87 -2.50
C ASP A 22 14.62 -16.77 -3.10
N ARG A 23 15.61 -16.28 -2.35
CA ARG A 23 16.70 -15.44 -2.90
C ARG A 23 17.73 -16.23 -3.75
N ALA A 24 17.30 -17.30 -4.42
CA ALA A 24 18.06 -18.01 -5.44
C ALA A 24 17.34 -17.85 -6.79
N GLU A 25 18.07 -17.44 -7.82
CA GLU A 25 17.61 -17.03 -9.16
C GLU A 25 16.96 -18.14 -10.02
N GLU A 26 16.20 -19.08 -9.45
CA GLU A 26 15.42 -20.06 -10.21
C GLU A 26 14.00 -20.18 -9.63
N ILE A 27 13.07 -19.38 -10.14
CA ILE A 27 11.64 -19.58 -9.89
C ILE A 27 11.16 -20.80 -10.73
N CYS A 28 11.54 -22.01 -10.32
CA CYS A 28 10.96 -23.26 -10.82
C CYS A 28 9.68 -23.58 -10.04
N ARG A 29 8.61 -22.82 -10.27
CA ARG A 29 7.27 -23.12 -9.72
C ARG A 29 6.62 -24.25 -10.51
N ALA A 30 6.92 -25.48 -10.10
CA ALA A 30 6.50 -26.70 -10.77
C ALA A 30 4.98 -26.96 -10.72
N ASP A 31 4.19 -26.33 -9.85
CA ASP A 31 2.73 -26.45 -9.84
C ASP A 31 2.02 -25.08 -9.94
N ARG A 32 1.11 -24.94 -10.91
CA ARG A 32 0.24 -23.77 -11.10
C ARG A 32 -1.20 -24.17 -10.80
N MET A 33 -1.98 -23.27 -10.20
CA MET A 33 -3.41 -23.48 -9.90
C MET A 33 -4.26 -22.37 -10.51
N CYS A 34 -5.40 -22.74 -11.11
CA CYS A 34 -6.40 -21.79 -11.55
C CYS A 34 -7.25 -21.33 -10.37
N MET A 35 -7.24 -20.04 -10.06
CA MET A 35 -8.08 -19.42 -9.03
C MET A 35 -9.56 -19.32 -9.43
N VAL A 36 -9.88 -19.58 -10.71
CA VAL A 36 -11.25 -19.58 -11.24
C VAL A 36 -11.88 -20.98 -11.15
N CYS A 37 -11.24 -22.02 -11.71
CA CYS A 37 -11.80 -23.38 -11.73
C CYS A 37 -11.13 -24.37 -10.78
N GLY A 38 -10.06 -23.99 -10.07
CA GLY A 38 -9.34 -24.85 -9.12
C GLY A 38 -8.37 -25.84 -9.77
N HIS A 39 -8.35 -25.97 -11.10
CA HIS A 39 -7.46 -26.91 -11.78
C HIS A 39 -5.99 -26.64 -11.50
N THR A 40 -5.22 -27.68 -11.19
CA THR A 40 -3.77 -27.62 -10.97
C THR A 40 -3.03 -28.27 -12.15
N TRP A 41 -1.89 -27.71 -12.54
CA TRP A 41 -1.06 -28.25 -13.63
C TRP A 41 0.42 -27.90 -13.45
N ARG A 42 1.28 -28.78 -14.00
CA ARG A 42 2.72 -28.50 -14.10
C ARG A 42 3.04 -27.69 -15.34
N SER A 43 3.81 -26.62 -15.16
CA SER A 43 4.33 -25.83 -16.27
C SER A 43 5.50 -26.57 -16.91
N ARG A 44 5.44 -26.88 -18.21
CA ARG A 44 6.57 -27.49 -18.96
C ARG A 44 7.62 -26.46 -19.39
N GLY A 45 7.45 -25.19 -19.06
CA GLY A 45 8.39 -24.12 -19.39
C GLY A 45 8.29 -22.94 -18.41
N ASN A 46 9.25 -22.02 -18.54
CA ASN A 46 9.46 -20.90 -17.61
C ASN A 46 8.45 -19.76 -17.79
N SER A 47 7.63 -19.79 -18.84
CA SER A 47 6.64 -18.75 -19.09
C SER A 47 5.33 -18.97 -18.32
N ILE A 48 4.73 -17.87 -17.87
CA ILE A 48 3.40 -17.87 -17.25
C ILE A 48 2.36 -18.04 -18.37
N PRO A 49 1.51 -19.08 -18.33
CA PRO A 49 0.54 -19.29 -19.40
C PRO A 49 -0.48 -18.15 -19.44
N ARG A 50 -0.88 -17.72 -20.65
CA ARG A 50 -1.89 -16.65 -20.82
C ARG A 50 -3.30 -17.07 -20.39
N ARG A 51 -3.58 -18.38 -20.38
CA ARG A 51 -4.91 -18.94 -20.07
C ARG A 51 -4.78 -20.20 -19.24
N CYS A 52 -5.80 -20.48 -18.44
CA CYS A 52 -5.96 -21.80 -17.80
C CYS A 52 -6.10 -22.89 -18.89
N PRO A 53 -5.38 -24.01 -18.80
CA PRO A 53 -5.50 -25.10 -19.77
C PRO A 53 -6.85 -25.81 -19.72
N LEU A 54 -7.55 -25.78 -18.57
CA LEU A 54 -8.88 -26.40 -18.42
C LEU A 54 -10.02 -25.43 -18.78
N CYS A 55 -10.17 -24.32 -18.04
CA CYS A 55 -11.32 -23.41 -18.21
C CYS A 55 -11.07 -22.27 -19.21
N ARG A 56 -9.87 -22.16 -19.79
CA ARG A 56 -9.45 -21.10 -20.72
C ARG A 56 -9.52 -19.67 -20.18
N SER A 57 -9.78 -19.47 -18.89
CA SER A 57 -9.78 -18.16 -18.25
C SER A 57 -8.42 -17.47 -18.39
N THR A 58 -8.41 -16.20 -18.79
CA THR A 58 -7.23 -15.32 -18.77
C THR A 58 -6.89 -14.83 -17.37
N GLU A 59 -7.85 -14.90 -16.44
CA GLU A 59 -7.72 -14.44 -15.06
C GLU A 59 -7.38 -15.61 -14.11
N TRP A 60 -6.82 -16.69 -14.64
CA TRP A 60 -6.58 -17.92 -13.89
C TRP A 60 -5.62 -17.74 -12.71
N ASN A 61 -4.72 -16.77 -12.78
CA ASN A 61 -3.75 -16.44 -11.74
C ASN A 61 -4.10 -15.14 -10.99
N VAL A 62 -5.29 -14.58 -11.20
CA VAL A 62 -5.74 -13.36 -10.51
C VAL A 62 -6.50 -13.79 -9.25
N SER A 63 -6.12 -13.22 -8.11
CA SER A 63 -6.82 -13.43 -6.84
C SER A 63 -8.31 -13.17 -7.02
N ARG A 64 -9.15 -14.11 -6.53
CA ARG A 64 -10.60 -14.04 -6.69
C ARG A 64 -11.09 -12.66 -6.25
N ARG A 65 -11.71 -11.95 -7.19
CA ARG A 65 -12.14 -10.56 -6.97
C ARG A 65 -13.09 -10.54 -5.78
N GLN A 66 -12.74 -9.78 -4.75
CA GLN A 66 -13.56 -9.70 -3.55
C GLN A 66 -14.83 -8.91 -3.85
N GLU A 67 -15.97 -9.41 -3.35
CA GLU A 67 -17.20 -8.63 -3.30
C GLU A 67 -16.98 -7.41 -2.40
N VAL A 68 -17.50 -6.27 -2.84
CA VAL A 68 -17.42 -5.02 -2.09
C VAL A 68 -18.82 -4.46 -1.90
N SER A 69 -19.03 -3.74 -0.80
CA SER A 69 -20.30 -3.11 -0.46
C SER A 69 -20.16 -1.60 -0.33
N CYS A 70 -21.16 -0.85 -0.81
CA CYS A 70 -21.22 0.59 -0.64
C CYS A 70 -21.75 0.93 0.75
N VAL A 71 -20.99 1.67 1.55
CA VAL A 71 -21.44 2.14 2.88
C VAL A 71 -22.55 3.18 2.80
N LYS A 72 -22.69 3.89 1.66
CA LYS A 72 -23.72 4.91 1.47
C LYS A 72 -25.08 4.33 1.09
N CYS A 73 -25.11 3.34 0.19
CA CYS A 73 -26.37 2.80 -0.36
C CYS A 73 -26.56 1.29 -0.19
N GLY A 74 -25.61 0.59 0.44
CA GLY A 74 -25.68 -0.84 0.69
C GLY A 74 -25.47 -1.74 -0.54
N HIS A 75 -25.33 -1.19 -1.75
CA HIS A 75 -25.16 -2.00 -2.96
C HIS A 75 -23.90 -2.87 -2.88
N LYS A 76 -24.00 -4.14 -3.26
CA LYS A 76 -22.90 -5.10 -3.30
C LYS A 76 -22.53 -5.42 -4.75
N TRP A 77 -21.24 -5.47 -5.07
CA TRP A 77 -20.77 -5.82 -6.42
C TRP A 77 -19.35 -6.40 -6.40
N ILE A 78 -18.98 -7.09 -7.47
CA ILE A 78 -17.61 -7.56 -7.71
C ILE A 78 -16.94 -6.58 -8.70
N PRO A 79 -15.86 -5.87 -8.33
CA PRO A 79 -15.18 -4.95 -9.23
C PRO A 79 -14.65 -5.67 -10.47
N ARG A 80 -14.71 -5.03 -11.64
CA ARG A 80 -14.23 -5.64 -12.89
C ARG A 80 -12.72 -5.51 -13.13
N GLY A 81 -12.05 -4.58 -12.44
CA GLY A 81 -10.60 -4.37 -12.50
C GLY A 81 -9.87 -4.92 -11.27
N GLY A 82 -8.56 -5.13 -11.39
CA GLY A 82 -7.70 -5.50 -10.26
C GLY A 82 -7.45 -4.35 -9.27
N SER A 83 -7.82 -3.12 -9.63
CA SER A 83 -7.71 -1.92 -8.80
C SER A 83 -8.99 -1.65 -7.99
N ARG A 84 -8.85 -0.84 -6.94
CA ARG A 84 -10.00 -0.35 -6.15
C ARG A 84 -10.97 0.41 -7.08
N PRO A 85 -12.28 0.11 -7.08
CA PRO A 85 -13.20 0.84 -7.94
C PRO A 85 -13.34 2.29 -7.45
N TYR A 86 -13.39 3.20 -8.41
CA TYR A 86 -13.41 4.64 -8.18
C TYR A 86 -14.72 5.13 -7.54
N MET A 87 -15.85 4.51 -7.88
CA MET A 87 -17.17 4.95 -7.43
C MET A 87 -18.16 3.77 -7.28
N CYS A 88 -19.23 3.99 -6.52
CA CYS A 88 -20.35 3.05 -6.45
C CYS A 88 -21.11 3.03 -7.79
N PRO A 89 -21.38 1.86 -8.39
CA PRO A 89 -22.12 1.79 -9.65
C PRO A 89 -23.60 2.19 -9.49
N LYS A 90 -24.20 1.99 -8.30
CA LYS A 90 -25.60 2.31 -7.99
C LYS A 90 -25.82 3.77 -7.63
N CYS A 91 -25.21 4.27 -6.55
CA CYS A 91 -25.45 5.65 -6.06
C CYS A 91 -24.42 6.68 -6.54
N LYS A 92 -23.45 6.27 -7.35
CA LYS A 92 -22.37 7.13 -7.89
C LYS A 92 -21.45 7.80 -6.86
N SER A 93 -21.61 7.51 -5.57
CA SER A 93 -20.70 7.99 -4.52
C SER A 93 -19.25 7.57 -4.80
N THR A 94 -18.33 8.52 -4.77
CA THR A 94 -16.88 8.28 -4.78
C THR A 94 -16.39 7.76 -3.42
N ASP A 95 -17.02 8.20 -2.32
CA ASP A 95 -16.71 7.75 -0.95
C ASP A 95 -17.46 6.46 -0.56
N TRP A 96 -17.58 5.53 -1.49
CA TRP A 96 -18.44 4.36 -1.34
C TRP A 96 -17.94 3.36 -0.28
N ARG A 97 -16.65 3.38 0.11
CA ARG A 97 -16.10 2.58 1.23
C ARG A 97 -16.14 3.30 2.58
N GLY A 98 -16.68 4.52 2.61
CA GLY A 98 -16.56 5.41 3.75
C GLY A 98 -15.30 6.27 3.65
N VAL A 99 -15.30 7.38 4.38
CA VAL A 99 -14.12 8.22 4.57
C VAL A 99 -13.09 7.31 5.23
N LEU A 100 -11.93 7.07 4.60
CA LEU A 100 -10.81 6.49 5.32
C LEU A 100 -10.62 7.38 6.54
N SER A 101 -10.72 6.81 7.74
CA SER A 101 -10.42 7.52 8.97
C SER A 101 -9.11 8.24 8.73
N LYS A 102 -9.10 9.59 8.83
CA LYS A 102 -7.84 10.33 8.75
C LYS A 102 -6.89 9.61 9.71
N PRO A 103 -5.69 9.17 9.26
CA PRO A 103 -4.78 8.46 10.14
C PRO A 103 -4.62 9.30 11.40
N ARG A 104 -4.80 8.68 12.57
CA ARG A 104 -4.61 9.39 13.84
C ARG A 104 -3.22 10.02 13.79
N LYS A 105 -3.16 11.34 14.01
CA LYS A 105 -1.87 12.02 14.13
C LYS A 105 -1.14 11.36 15.31
N ILE A 106 0.07 10.87 15.05
CA ILE A 106 0.94 10.29 16.07
C ILE A 106 1.77 11.38 16.79
N TYR A 107 1.52 12.64 16.45
CA TYR A 107 2.18 13.84 16.94
C TYR A 107 1.12 14.88 17.33
N SER A 108 1.43 15.76 18.28
CA SER A 108 0.60 16.91 18.63
C SER A 108 0.85 18.10 17.71
N GLU A 109 -0.07 19.07 17.66
CA GLU A 109 0.19 20.32 16.93
C GLU A 109 1.35 21.12 17.53
N GLU A 110 1.57 21.00 18.84
CA GLU A 110 2.68 21.63 19.56
C GLU A 110 4.01 21.06 19.08
N ASP A 111 4.11 19.74 18.93
CA ASP A 111 5.31 19.07 18.39
C ASP A 111 5.61 19.52 16.95
N LEU A 112 4.57 19.67 16.12
CA LEU A 112 4.72 20.15 14.74
C LEU A 112 5.18 21.60 14.69
N GLN A 113 4.66 22.47 15.56
CA GLN A 113 5.11 23.86 15.67
C GLN A 113 6.57 23.93 16.12
N HIS A 114 6.94 23.12 17.11
CA HIS A 114 8.33 23.02 17.57
C HIS A 114 9.26 22.56 16.44
N ALA A 115 8.87 21.55 15.66
CA ALA A 115 9.66 21.05 14.53
C ALA A 115 9.89 22.13 13.45
N VAL A 116 8.89 22.97 13.18
CA VAL A 116 9.00 24.09 12.24
C VAL A 116 9.86 25.23 12.79
N ALA A 117 9.80 25.48 14.11
CA ALA A 117 10.67 26.47 14.76
C ALA A 117 12.14 26.05 14.67
N LEU A 118 12.46 24.80 14.99
CA LEU A 118 13.81 24.23 14.84
C LEU A 118 14.35 24.39 13.41
N TYR A 119 13.52 24.16 12.40
CA TYR A 119 13.92 24.39 11.01
C TYR A 119 14.21 25.87 10.71
N SER A 120 13.40 26.77 11.25
CA SER A 120 13.55 28.22 11.08
C SER A 120 14.81 28.75 11.78
N GLU A 121 15.26 28.07 12.83
CA GLU A 121 16.54 28.30 13.53
C GLU A 121 17.76 27.70 12.80
N GLY A 122 17.53 26.98 11.70
CA GLY A 122 18.57 26.42 10.85
C GLY A 122 18.85 24.94 11.04
N LYS A 123 18.13 24.23 11.91
CA LYS A 123 18.25 22.75 12.01
C LYS A 123 17.68 22.06 10.78
N GLY A 124 18.25 20.92 10.43
CA GLY A 124 17.74 20.10 9.32
C GLY A 124 16.39 19.47 9.65
N CYS A 125 15.55 19.19 8.63
CA CYS A 125 14.26 18.53 8.85
C CYS A 125 14.38 17.14 9.51
N VAL A 126 15.51 16.45 9.27
CA VAL A 126 15.80 15.15 9.89
C VAL A 126 16.09 15.31 11.38
N GLU A 127 16.85 16.32 11.77
CA GLU A 127 17.14 16.64 13.17
C GLU A 127 15.87 17.05 13.91
N ALA A 128 15.05 17.91 13.30
CA ALA A 128 13.76 18.30 13.85
C ALA A 128 12.81 17.09 14.04
N ALA A 129 12.82 16.12 13.12
CA ALA A 129 12.04 14.89 13.25
C ALA A 129 12.52 14.01 14.42
N ALA A 130 13.83 13.88 14.57
CA ALA A 130 14.43 13.10 15.66
C ALA A 130 14.13 13.72 17.03
N GLU A 131 14.11 15.05 17.13
CA GLU A 131 13.90 15.79 18.37
C GLU A 131 12.43 15.84 18.80
N THR A 132 11.51 16.03 17.85
CA THR A 132 10.08 16.23 18.14
C THR A 132 9.23 14.96 18.01
N GLY A 133 9.76 13.90 17.40
CA GLY A 133 9.00 12.69 17.09
C GLY A 133 7.95 12.86 15.99
N VAL A 134 7.87 14.05 15.37
CA VAL A 134 6.99 14.29 14.21
C VAL A 134 7.59 13.57 13.00
N PRO A 135 6.80 12.78 12.25
CA PRO A 135 7.29 12.12 11.04
C PRO A 135 7.88 13.11 10.05
N LEU A 136 9.09 12.80 9.54
CA LEU A 136 9.83 13.65 8.62
C LEU A 136 8.98 14.16 7.43
N GLU A 137 8.17 13.28 6.84
CA GLU A 137 7.30 13.62 5.72
C GLU A 137 6.31 14.76 6.07
N ILE A 138 5.77 14.76 7.29
CA ILE A 138 4.85 15.80 7.76
C ILE A 138 5.57 17.14 7.90
N ILE A 139 6.77 17.15 8.48
CA ILE A 139 7.59 18.36 8.63
C ILE A 139 7.91 18.94 7.25
N VAL A 140 8.34 18.11 6.30
CA VAL A 140 8.67 18.52 4.93
C VAL A 140 7.45 19.10 4.21
N LEU A 141 6.28 18.46 4.33
CA LEU A 141 5.04 18.98 3.75
C LEU A 141 4.67 20.33 4.36
N ARG A 142 4.76 20.47 5.68
CA ARG A 142 4.41 21.71 6.36
C ARG A 142 5.32 22.88 5.97
N ILE A 143 6.63 22.65 5.89
CA ILE A 143 7.60 23.66 5.43
C ILE A 143 7.33 24.06 3.98
N ARG A 144 7.01 23.08 3.10
CA ARG A 144 6.65 23.35 1.70
C ARG A 144 5.36 24.15 1.56
N ASP A 145 4.39 23.96 2.45
CA ASP A 145 3.15 24.73 2.45
C ASP A 145 3.42 26.17 2.90
N ILE A 146 4.23 26.36 3.95
CA ILE A 146 4.63 27.69 4.43
C ILE A 146 5.39 28.46 3.34
N SER A 147 6.29 27.81 2.60
CA SER A 147 7.05 28.48 1.54
C SER A 147 6.21 28.81 0.30
N LYS A 148 5.02 28.19 0.16
CA LYS A 148 4.06 28.47 -0.90
C LYS A 148 3.04 29.56 -0.54
N ASP A 149 2.89 29.91 0.74
CA ASP A 149 2.01 30.99 1.18
C ASP A 149 2.66 32.37 0.94
N PRO A 150 2.19 33.17 -0.02
CA PRO A 150 2.74 34.49 -0.27
C PRO A 150 1.97 35.51 0.57
N ILE A 151 2.34 35.77 1.83
CA ILE A 151 1.99 37.02 2.55
C ILE A 151 2.89 37.22 3.80
N ARG A 152 3.46 38.44 3.88
CA ARG A 152 4.17 39.12 4.99
C ARG A 152 5.66 38.88 5.20
N MET A 153 6.46 39.12 4.16
CA MET A 153 7.77 39.76 4.36
C MET A 153 7.53 41.21 4.83
N GLY A 154 7.93 41.54 6.07
CA GLY A 154 7.97 42.91 6.57
C GLY A 154 8.91 43.79 5.74
N PRO A 155 8.79 45.13 5.78
CA PRO A 155 9.57 46.00 4.91
C PRO A 155 11.06 45.83 5.23
N ALA A 156 11.85 45.57 4.18
CA ALA A 156 13.29 45.58 4.24
C ALA A 156 13.75 46.96 4.73
N ARG A 157 14.50 47.00 5.84
CA ARG A 157 15.13 48.22 6.32
C ARG A 157 16.17 48.64 5.26
N ARG A 158 16.07 49.91 4.84
CA ARG A 158 17.04 50.56 3.95
C ARG A 158 18.36 50.77 4.68
#